data_AF-A0A174U9Q7-F1
#
_entry.id   AF-A0A174U9Q7-F1
#
_cell.length_a   1.000
_cell.length_b   1.000
_cell.length_c   1.000
_cell.angle_alpha   90.00
_cell.angle_beta   90.00
_cell.angle_gamma   90.00
#
_symmetry.space_group_name_H-M   'P 1'
#
loop_
_entity.id
_entity.type
_entity.pdbx_description
1 polymer ?
#
loop_
_entity_poly.entity_id
_entity_poly.type
_entity_poly.pdbx_seq_one_letter_code
_entity_poly.pdbx_strand_id
1 'polypeptide(L)'
;MEKEHHQHHTSNYDRFMSGEYCNSLNPEVLEMISNTKACLARLDSPDLEDSERSGILRDMLGSIGLRSSVGRNFLCQCGKHIFIGDKSVINDNCTMMDENHIRIGNQVLIAPNVQFYTATHPIDYNERFVENWDENSSELFFRTRSLPITVEDNVWIGGGSIILAGITIGTGSVIGAGSVVTKSIPANCVAVGNPCKVIRYLKSDNKIQTIKSFKLRNWNRADVPALARHLNNKKIWDNCRDALPYPYTEKDAEQFISFVEGQSEQSNYCIEINHEAAGNISFIRGTDVERYNAELGYWLAEPYWNLGIMTEAIKQAVEDYLSHSDTVRIHAHVYENNLASMKVLEKAGFHKCGILRKACFKNGRFVDCHCYELLKYNITPK
;
A
#
# COMPACT_ATOMS: atom_id res chain seq x y z
N MET A 1 -57.36 -16.98 -6.73
CA MET A 1 -56.11 -17.18 -5.98
C MET A 1 -55.21 -16.00 -6.27
N GLU A 2 -55.44 -14.90 -5.55
CA GLU A 2 -54.51 -13.77 -5.53
C GLU A 2 -53.26 -14.20 -4.77
N LYS A 3 -52.10 -13.97 -5.37
CA LYS A 3 -50.81 -14.17 -4.71
C LYS A 3 -50.57 -12.92 -3.86
N GLU A 4 -50.73 -13.05 -2.55
CA GLU A 4 -50.27 -12.05 -1.59
C GLU A 4 -48.76 -11.87 -1.75
N HIS A 5 -48.36 -10.70 -2.26
CA HIS A 5 -46.99 -10.22 -2.14
C HIS A 5 -46.76 -9.82 -0.68
N HIS A 6 -46.14 -10.69 0.11
CA HIS A 6 -45.56 -10.31 1.39
C HIS A 6 -44.40 -9.33 1.13
N GLN A 7 -44.67 -8.03 1.23
CA GLN A 7 -43.64 -7.02 1.48
C GLN A 7 -43.12 -7.24 2.89
N HIS A 8 -41.90 -7.77 3.02
CA HIS A 8 -41.17 -7.74 4.29
C HIS A 8 -40.94 -6.26 4.65
N HIS A 9 -41.67 -5.75 5.64
CA HIS A 9 -41.35 -4.48 6.28
C HIS A 9 -40.01 -4.63 7.02
N THR A 10 -38.93 -4.18 6.39
CA THR A 10 -37.62 -3.98 7.04
C THR A 10 -37.80 -3.03 8.22
N SER A 11 -37.30 -3.37 9.41
CA SER A 11 -37.49 -2.51 10.59
C SER A 11 -36.75 -1.18 10.42
N ASN A 12 -37.16 -0.14 11.13
CA ASN A 12 -36.46 1.15 11.11
C ASN A 12 -34.99 1.02 11.58
N TYR A 13 -34.72 0.05 12.47
CA TYR A 13 -33.36 -0.29 12.90
C TYR A 13 -32.55 -0.93 11.76
N ASP A 14 -33.13 -1.89 11.03
CA ASP A 14 -32.46 -2.51 9.88
C ASP A 14 -32.10 -1.46 8.80
N ARG A 15 -32.98 -0.46 8.60
CA ARG A 15 -32.71 0.65 7.69
C ARG A 15 -31.63 1.60 8.21
N PHE A 16 -31.55 1.84 9.53
CA PHE A 16 -30.45 2.60 10.12
C PHE A 16 -29.09 1.90 9.89
N MET A 17 -29.09 0.57 9.94
CA MET A 17 -27.88 -0.25 9.76
C MET A 17 -27.54 -0.56 8.28
N SER A 18 -28.45 -0.28 7.33
CA SER A 18 -28.29 -0.65 5.90
C SER A 18 -27.21 0.15 5.16
N GLY A 19 -26.83 1.32 5.69
CA GLY A 19 -25.92 2.26 5.03
C GLY A 19 -26.58 3.18 4.00
N GLU A 20 -27.90 3.11 3.87
CA GLU A 20 -28.69 4.12 3.17
C GLU A 20 -28.77 5.42 3.98
N TYR A 21 -29.20 6.52 3.33
CA TYR A 21 -29.47 7.76 4.06
C TYR A 21 -30.64 7.53 5.03
N CYS A 22 -30.34 7.65 6.32
CA CYS A 22 -31.29 7.50 7.40
C CYS A 22 -31.26 8.76 8.24
N ASN A 23 -32.30 9.58 8.09
CA ASN A 23 -32.41 10.87 8.76
C ASN A 23 -33.31 10.78 9.97
N SER A 24 -33.57 9.60 10.53
CA SER A 24 -34.36 9.46 11.76
C SER A 24 -33.66 8.48 12.69
N LEU A 25 -33.59 8.84 13.97
CA LEU A 25 -33.08 7.94 15.00
C LEU A 25 -34.23 7.13 15.54
N ASN A 26 -34.14 5.81 15.40
CA ASN A 26 -35.09 4.88 16.00
C ASN A 26 -35.07 5.05 17.54
N PRO A 27 -36.22 5.03 18.24
CA PRO A 27 -36.28 4.98 19.70
C PRO A 27 -35.30 4.00 20.35
N GLU A 28 -35.11 2.83 19.73
CA GLU A 28 -34.12 1.83 20.17
C GLU A 28 -32.68 2.38 20.14
N VAL A 29 -32.29 3.10 19.08
CA VAL A 29 -30.97 3.74 18.98
C VAL A 29 -30.82 4.88 19.98
N LEU A 30 -31.89 5.66 20.22
CA LEU A 30 -31.88 6.72 21.24
C LEU A 30 -31.68 6.15 22.65
N GLU A 31 -32.33 5.03 22.95
CA GLU A 31 -32.14 4.31 24.21
C GLU A 31 -30.71 3.78 24.35
N MET A 32 -30.14 3.19 23.29
CA MET A 32 -28.73 2.76 23.27
C MET A 32 -27.76 3.92 23.54
N ILE A 33 -27.99 5.09 22.91
CA ILE A 33 -27.18 6.29 23.13
C ILE A 33 -27.28 6.76 24.59
N SER A 34 -28.48 6.78 25.16
CA SER A 34 -28.71 7.17 26.55
C SER A 34 -27.97 6.25 27.52
N ASN A 35 -28.10 4.93 27.34
CA ASN A 35 -27.45 3.92 28.17
C ASN A 35 -25.92 4.00 28.05
N THR A 36 -25.41 4.22 26.84
CA THR A 36 -23.97 4.36 26.58
C THR A 36 -23.40 5.59 27.29
N LYS A 37 -24.09 6.73 27.23
CA LYS A 37 -23.66 7.94 27.96
C LYS A 37 -23.55 7.70 29.47
N ALA A 38 -24.50 6.98 30.06
CA ALA A 38 -24.44 6.63 31.49
C ALA A 38 -23.24 5.70 31.79
N CYS A 39 -22.98 4.72 30.93
CA CYS A 39 -21.83 3.81 31.08
C CYS A 39 -20.49 4.55 30.95
N LEU A 40 -20.34 5.42 29.94
CA LEU A 40 -19.14 6.23 29.73
C LEU A 40 -18.85 7.14 30.94
N ALA A 41 -19.88 7.81 31.47
CA ALA A 41 -19.74 8.64 32.66
C ALA A 41 -19.26 7.84 33.89
N ARG A 42 -19.65 6.56 34.00
CA ARG A 42 -19.15 5.67 35.06
C ARG A 42 -17.71 5.20 34.80
N LEU A 43 -17.36 4.91 33.55
CA LEU A 43 -16.02 4.48 33.13
C LEU A 43 -14.93 5.52 33.41
N ASP A 44 -15.28 6.81 33.43
CA ASP A 44 -14.34 7.92 33.68
C ASP A 44 -14.13 8.22 35.17
N SER A 45 -14.75 7.44 36.07
CA SER A 45 -14.56 7.60 37.51
C SER A 45 -13.13 7.19 37.93
N PRO A 46 -12.38 8.04 38.65
CA PRO A 46 -10.97 7.80 38.99
C PRO A 46 -10.77 6.62 39.95
N ASP A 47 -11.77 6.28 40.75
CA ASP A 47 -11.74 5.24 41.78
C ASP A 47 -12.32 3.90 41.30
N LEU A 48 -12.58 3.75 39.98
CA LEU A 48 -13.18 2.55 39.43
C LEU A 48 -12.17 1.39 39.39
N GLU A 49 -12.49 0.28 40.04
CA GLU A 49 -11.68 -0.94 39.99
C GLU A 49 -11.71 -1.59 38.59
N ASP A 50 -10.61 -2.26 38.21
CA ASP A 50 -10.48 -2.90 36.89
C ASP A 50 -11.56 -3.98 36.63
N SER A 51 -12.01 -4.65 37.69
CA SER A 51 -13.06 -5.67 37.64
C SER A 51 -14.43 -5.07 37.26
N GLU A 52 -14.80 -3.97 37.92
CA GLU A 52 -16.02 -3.19 37.64
C GLU A 52 -15.96 -2.58 36.24
N ARG A 53 -14.82 -1.98 35.88
CA ARG A 53 -14.57 -1.42 34.55
C ARG A 53 -14.83 -2.46 33.46
N SER A 54 -14.31 -3.67 33.66
CA SER A 54 -14.51 -4.78 32.72
C SER A 54 -15.97 -5.22 32.63
N GLY A 55 -16.73 -5.16 33.74
CA GLY A 55 -18.17 -5.40 33.76
C GLY A 55 -18.93 -4.39 32.91
N ILE A 56 -18.69 -3.10 33.14
CA ILE A 56 -19.33 -2.01 32.40
C ILE A 56 -19.04 -2.11 30.90
N LEU A 57 -17.79 -2.40 30.51
CA LEU A 57 -17.44 -2.57 29.09
C LEU A 57 -18.20 -3.74 28.43
N ARG A 58 -18.39 -4.86 29.14
CA ARG A 58 -19.18 -6.00 28.64
C ARG A 58 -20.65 -5.65 28.48
N ASP A 59 -21.20 -4.87 29.40
CA ASP A 59 -22.61 -4.47 29.36
C ASP A 59 -22.86 -3.35 28.33
N MET A 60 -21.88 -2.48 28.09
CA MET A 60 -21.99 -1.34 27.16
C MET A 60 -21.75 -1.75 25.71
N LEU A 61 -20.73 -2.58 25.44
CA LEU A 61 -20.34 -2.93 24.08
C LEU A 61 -21.22 -4.05 23.50
N GLY A 62 -21.16 -4.22 22.18
CA GLY A 62 -21.77 -5.37 21.50
C GLY A 62 -21.08 -6.68 21.89
N SER A 63 -19.74 -6.67 21.92
CA SER A 63 -18.94 -7.71 22.55
C SER A 63 -17.52 -7.24 22.85
N ILE A 64 -16.88 -7.86 23.85
CA ILE A 64 -15.44 -7.74 24.10
C ILE A 64 -14.86 -9.11 24.43
N GLY A 65 -13.84 -9.51 23.67
CA GLY A 65 -13.19 -10.81 23.77
C GLY A 65 -12.31 -10.95 25.02
N LEU A 66 -11.84 -12.18 25.24
CA LEU A 66 -10.98 -12.53 26.36
C LEU A 66 -9.62 -11.84 26.23
N ARG A 67 -9.11 -11.35 27.37
CA ARG A 67 -7.81 -10.64 27.45
C ARG A 67 -7.73 -9.39 26.58
N SER A 68 -8.88 -8.79 26.26
CA SER A 68 -8.97 -7.51 25.59
C SER A 68 -9.21 -6.38 26.59
N SER A 69 -8.78 -5.16 26.23
CA SER A 69 -8.90 -4.00 27.12
C SER A 69 -9.16 -2.73 26.34
N VAL A 70 -9.85 -1.78 27.00
CA VAL A 70 -10.12 -0.44 26.48
C VAL A 70 -9.60 0.59 27.48
N GLY A 71 -8.70 1.44 26.99
CA GLY A 71 -8.03 2.50 27.72
C GLY A 71 -8.98 3.59 28.20
N ARG A 72 -8.44 4.54 28.95
CA ARG A 72 -9.18 5.64 29.57
C ARG A 72 -9.65 6.65 28.53
N ASN A 73 -10.64 7.47 28.92
CA ASN A 73 -11.23 8.51 28.07
C ASN A 73 -11.70 7.98 26.71
N PHE A 74 -12.28 6.78 26.72
CA PHE A 74 -12.86 6.17 25.53
C PHE A 74 -14.21 6.82 25.24
N LEU A 75 -14.47 7.14 23.98
CA LEU A 75 -15.74 7.75 23.56
C LEU A 75 -16.38 6.92 22.46
N CYS A 76 -17.69 6.70 22.54
CA CYS A 76 -18.52 6.12 21.48
C CYS A 76 -19.94 6.67 21.53
N GLN A 77 -20.75 6.34 20.53
CA GLN A 77 -22.11 6.86 20.38
C GLN A 77 -23.16 5.87 20.92
N CYS A 78 -23.20 4.66 20.35
CA CYS A 78 -24.19 3.63 20.67
C CYS A 78 -23.65 2.52 21.58
N GLY A 79 -22.33 2.30 21.59
CA GLY A 79 -21.65 1.24 22.34
C GLY A 79 -21.91 -0.16 21.78
N LYS A 80 -23.18 -0.53 21.65
CA LYS A 80 -23.67 -1.84 21.23
C LYS A 80 -23.30 -2.22 19.79
N HIS A 81 -22.83 -1.28 18.99
CA HIS A 81 -22.36 -1.55 17.62
C HIS A 81 -20.85 -1.82 17.54
N ILE A 82 -20.15 -1.81 18.68
CA ILE A 82 -18.71 -2.08 18.76
C ILE A 82 -18.48 -3.53 19.21
N PHE A 83 -17.72 -4.27 18.41
CA PHE A 83 -17.37 -5.67 18.66
C PHE A 83 -15.86 -5.82 18.67
N ILE A 84 -15.30 -6.30 19.77
CA ILE A 84 -13.85 -6.42 19.97
C ILE A 84 -13.50 -7.90 20.17
N GLY A 85 -12.60 -8.43 19.35
CA GLY A 85 -12.09 -9.81 19.44
C GLY A 85 -11.18 -10.04 20.64
N ASP A 86 -10.57 -11.22 20.69
CA ASP A 86 -9.69 -11.65 21.78
C ASP A 86 -8.29 -11.01 21.69
N LYS A 87 -7.67 -10.78 22.85
CA LYS A 87 -6.29 -10.27 22.98
C LYS A 87 -6.06 -8.94 22.25
N SER A 88 -7.08 -8.09 22.18
CA SER A 88 -7.03 -6.80 21.49
C SER A 88 -6.96 -5.65 22.48
N VAL A 89 -6.10 -4.68 22.21
CA VAL A 89 -5.85 -3.54 23.10
C VAL A 89 -6.21 -2.25 22.38
N ILE A 90 -7.12 -1.50 22.98
CA ILE A 90 -7.51 -0.17 22.54
C ILE A 90 -6.94 0.80 23.57
N ASN A 91 -5.99 1.63 23.18
CA ASN A 91 -5.30 2.51 24.11
C ASN A 91 -6.12 3.78 24.42
N ASP A 92 -5.58 4.66 25.26
CA ASP A 92 -6.28 5.82 25.80
C ASP A 92 -6.73 6.82 24.72
N ASN A 93 -7.78 7.57 25.05
CA ASN A 93 -8.33 8.67 24.24
C ASN A 93 -8.80 8.25 22.84
N CYS A 94 -9.17 6.98 22.65
CA CYS A 94 -9.74 6.54 21.38
C CYS A 94 -11.21 6.96 21.27
N THR A 95 -11.65 7.26 20.04
CA THR A 95 -13.03 7.62 19.74
C THR A 95 -13.60 6.70 18.66
N MET A 96 -14.76 6.10 18.92
CA MET A 96 -15.44 5.17 18.01
C MET A 96 -16.88 5.61 17.80
N MET A 97 -17.13 6.49 16.82
CA MET A 97 -18.48 6.89 16.42
C MET A 97 -19.14 5.76 15.63
N ASP A 98 -19.94 4.97 16.35
CA ASP A 98 -20.53 3.68 15.95
C ASP A 98 -22.01 3.80 15.56
N GLU A 99 -22.37 4.81 14.77
CA GLU A 99 -23.66 4.87 14.06
C GLU A 99 -23.83 3.75 13.02
N ASN A 100 -22.78 2.97 12.76
CA ASN A 100 -22.85 1.63 12.19
C ASN A 100 -21.86 0.71 12.92
N HIS A 101 -21.80 -0.56 12.54
CA HIS A 101 -20.90 -1.52 13.15
C HIS A 101 -19.41 -1.14 13.03
N ILE A 102 -18.71 -1.21 14.15
CA ILE A 102 -17.24 -1.20 14.21
C ILE A 102 -16.80 -2.58 14.72
N ARG A 103 -16.15 -3.35 13.85
CA ARG A 103 -15.66 -4.69 14.18
C ARG A 103 -14.14 -4.68 14.26
N ILE A 104 -13.62 -5.03 15.44
CA ILE A 104 -12.20 -5.19 15.71
C ILE A 104 -11.90 -6.67 15.90
N GLY A 105 -10.98 -7.22 15.12
CA GLY A 105 -10.59 -8.61 15.16
C GLY A 105 -9.78 -9.00 16.41
N ASN A 106 -9.13 -10.15 16.33
CA ASN A 106 -8.28 -10.70 17.37
C ASN A 106 -6.85 -10.16 17.25
N GLN A 107 -6.15 -10.01 18.39
CA GLN A 107 -4.75 -9.61 18.45
C GLN A 107 -4.50 -8.25 17.75
N VAL A 108 -5.46 -7.34 17.87
CA VAL A 108 -5.36 -5.99 17.31
C VAL A 108 -4.78 -5.04 18.34
N LEU A 109 -3.82 -4.21 17.93
CA LEU A 109 -3.26 -3.15 18.75
C LEU A 109 -3.66 -1.78 18.19
N ILE A 110 -4.43 -1.01 18.95
CA ILE A 110 -4.82 0.36 18.60
C ILE A 110 -4.14 1.31 19.58
N ALA A 111 -3.25 2.16 19.07
CA ALA A 111 -2.49 3.14 19.85
C ALA A 111 -3.35 4.34 20.29
N PRO A 112 -2.85 5.25 21.14
CA PRO A 112 -3.65 6.34 21.68
C PRO A 112 -4.19 7.30 20.63
N ASN A 113 -5.28 7.98 20.95
CA ASN A 113 -5.90 9.04 20.14
C ASN A 113 -6.35 8.59 18.74
N VAL A 114 -6.65 7.31 18.52
CA VAL A 114 -7.18 6.82 17.24
C VAL A 114 -8.69 7.08 17.16
N GLN A 115 -9.17 7.52 16.00
CA GLN A 115 -10.57 7.85 15.77
C GLN A 115 -11.18 7.00 14.65
N PHE A 116 -12.39 6.50 14.87
CA PHE A 116 -13.19 5.74 13.90
C PHE A 116 -14.51 6.48 13.67
N TYR A 117 -14.82 6.79 12.41
CA TYR A 117 -16.02 7.55 12.03
C TYR A 117 -16.84 6.74 11.03
N THR A 118 -17.93 6.14 11.49
CA THR A 118 -18.85 5.40 10.59
C THR A 118 -19.79 6.33 9.84
N ALA A 119 -20.18 7.47 10.43
CA ALA A 119 -21.05 8.46 9.80
C ALA A 119 -20.34 9.27 8.69
N THR A 120 -21.08 9.59 7.63
CA THR A 120 -20.66 10.48 6.55
C THR A 120 -21.85 11.26 5.99
N HIS A 121 -21.56 12.37 5.33
CA HIS A 121 -22.53 13.30 4.78
C HIS A 121 -22.26 13.60 3.30
N PRO A 122 -23.27 14.03 2.53
CA PRO A 122 -23.07 14.54 1.19
C PRO A 122 -22.05 15.69 1.16
N ILE A 123 -21.17 15.65 0.15
CA ILE A 123 -20.12 16.65 -0.05
C ILE A 123 -20.76 17.97 -0.50
N ASP A 124 -21.68 17.92 -1.47
CA ASP A 124 -22.49 19.07 -1.87
C ASP A 124 -23.37 19.51 -0.68
N TYR A 125 -23.30 20.78 -0.34
CA TYR A 125 -24.02 21.31 0.80
C TYR A 125 -25.54 21.32 0.57
N ASN A 126 -26.02 21.47 -0.66
CA ASN A 126 -27.45 21.41 -0.98
C ASN A 126 -28.01 20.01 -0.76
N GLU A 127 -27.20 18.98 -1.07
CA GLU A 127 -27.57 17.60 -0.79
C GLU A 127 -27.45 17.25 0.69
N ARG A 128 -26.74 18.04 1.50
CA ARG A 128 -26.45 17.73 2.91
C ARG A 128 -27.65 17.95 3.84
N PHE A 129 -28.63 18.73 3.43
CA PHE A 129 -29.81 19.02 4.26
C PHE A 129 -30.99 18.13 3.88
N VAL A 130 -31.87 17.85 4.83
CA VAL A 130 -33.16 17.25 4.54
C VAL A 130 -34.04 18.29 3.83
N GLU A 131 -34.54 17.93 2.66
CA GLU A 131 -35.40 18.82 1.86
C GLU A 131 -36.76 18.99 2.56
N ASN A 132 -37.23 20.24 2.67
CA ASN A 132 -38.47 20.58 3.38
C ASN A 132 -38.48 20.15 4.87
N TRP A 133 -37.32 20.17 5.54
CA TRP A 133 -37.22 19.83 6.95
C TRP A 133 -38.16 20.67 7.83
N ASP A 134 -38.93 19.98 8.68
CA ASP A 134 -39.84 20.56 9.67
C ASP A 134 -39.28 20.32 11.07
N GLU A 135 -39.19 21.36 11.89
CA GLU A 135 -38.72 21.29 13.28
C GLU A 135 -39.60 20.42 14.17
N ASN A 136 -40.85 20.19 13.77
CA ASN A 136 -41.79 19.31 14.45
C ASN A 136 -41.70 17.85 13.96
N SER A 137 -40.90 17.58 12.93
CA SER A 137 -40.65 16.22 12.45
C SER A 137 -39.66 15.48 13.36
N SER A 138 -39.68 14.14 13.32
CA SER A 138 -38.68 13.30 13.98
C SER A 138 -37.40 13.13 13.14
N GLU A 139 -37.25 13.89 12.05
CA GLU A 139 -36.09 13.80 11.17
C GLU A 139 -34.94 14.71 11.64
N LEU A 140 -33.72 14.21 11.52
CA LEU A 140 -32.48 14.94 11.66
C LEU A 140 -32.33 15.94 10.52
N PHE A 141 -31.86 17.15 10.83
CA PHE A 141 -31.66 18.22 9.85
C PHE A 141 -30.63 17.87 8.76
N PHE A 142 -29.59 17.11 9.12
CA PHE A 142 -28.52 16.72 8.20
C PHE A 142 -28.74 15.31 7.64
N ARG A 143 -28.64 15.20 6.32
CA ARG A 143 -28.60 13.91 5.63
C ARG A 143 -27.35 13.16 6.03
N THR A 144 -27.57 12.03 6.71
CA THR A 144 -26.51 11.21 7.29
C THR A 144 -26.68 9.78 6.83
N ARG A 145 -25.58 9.16 6.44
CA ARG A 145 -25.51 7.70 6.29
C ARG A 145 -24.30 7.21 7.05
N SER A 146 -24.36 5.98 7.54
CA SER A 146 -23.26 5.37 8.27
C SER A 146 -22.81 4.10 7.55
N LEU A 147 -21.51 3.87 7.42
CA LEU A 147 -20.95 2.67 6.79
C LEU A 147 -20.06 1.94 7.79
N PRO A 148 -20.12 0.60 7.84
CA PRO A 148 -19.39 -0.18 8.82
C PRO A 148 -17.88 -0.04 8.65
N ILE A 149 -17.14 -0.15 9.74
CA ILE A 149 -15.68 -0.24 9.73
C ILE A 149 -15.27 -1.62 10.24
N THR A 150 -14.34 -2.26 9.53
CA THR A 150 -13.79 -3.56 9.91
C THR A 150 -12.28 -3.49 10.03
N VAL A 151 -11.75 -3.88 11.19
CA VAL A 151 -10.33 -4.10 11.43
C VAL A 151 -10.14 -5.59 11.63
N GLU A 152 -9.46 -6.25 10.71
CA GLU A 152 -9.21 -7.68 10.77
C GLU A 152 -8.12 -8.03 11.81
N ASP A 153 -7.85 -9.32 11.97
CA ASP A 153 -6.93 -9.85 12.97
C ASP A 153 -5.48 -9.35 12.78
N ASN A 154 -4.70 -9.30 13.85
CA ASN A 154 -3.25 -8.98 13.84
C ASN A 154 -2.91 -7.58 13.30
N VAL A 155 -3.85 -6.66 13.28
CA VAL A 155 -3.63 -5.28 12.81
C VAL A 155 -2.99 -4.43 13.91
N TRP A 156 -2.08 -3.54 13.53
CA TRP A 156 -1.60 -2.46 14.40
C TRP A 156 -1.96 -1.08 13.81
N ILE A 157 -2.67 -0.26 14.58
CA ILE A 157 -3.00 1.12 14.22
C ILE A 157 -2.21 2.10 15.08
N GLY A 158 -1.34 2.89 14.45
CA GLY A 158 -0.52 3.92 15.08
C GLY A 158 -1.33 5.10 15.60
N GLY A 159 -0.81 5.78 16.61
CA GLY A 159 -1.57 6.78 17.37
C GLY A 159 -1.98 7.99 16.54
N GLY A 160 -3.11 8.61 16.89
CA GLY A 160 -3.62 9.78 16.17
C GLY A 160 -4.15 9.48 14.76
N SER A 161 -4.35 8.21 14.39
CA SER A 161 -4.89 7.85 13.08
C SER A 161 -6.42 8.04 13.02
N ILE A 162 -6.93 8.39 11.85
CA ILE A 162 -8.36 8.59 11.56
C ILE A 162 -8.81 7.54 10.54
N ILE A 163 -9.83 6.74 10.88
CA ILE A 163 -10.42 5.71 10.03
C ILE A 163 -11.82 6.17 9.59
N LEU A 164 -12.02 6.36 8.29
CA LEU A 164 -13.28 6.86 7.74
C LEU A 164 -14.31 5.74 7.51
N ALA A 165 -15.52 6.16 7.18
CA ALA A 165 -16.68 5.30 6.95
C ALA A 165 -16.44 4.25 5.85
N GLY A 166 -16.87 3.00 6.08
CA GLY A 166 -16.84 1.95 5.05
C GLY A 166 -15.47 1.29 4.84
N ILE A 167 -14.53 1.53 5.75
CA ILE A 167 -13.15 1.07 5.60
C ILE A 167 -12.96 -0.32 6.19
N THR A 168 -12.25 -1.17 5.45
CA THR A 168 -11.69 -2.43 5.94
C THR A 168 -10.17 -2.31 6.03
N ILE A 169 -9.58 -2.69 7.17
CA ILE A 169 -8.14 -2.83 7.34
C ILE A 169 -7.82 -4.32 7.42
N GLY A 170 -7.16 -4.84 6.39
CA GLY A 170 -6.89 -6.26 6.23
C GLY A 170 -5.88 -6.82 7.22
N THR A 171 -5.96 -8.13 7.46
CA THR A 171 -5.20 -8.83 8.50
C THR A 171 -3.69 -8.60 8.41
N GLY A 172 -3.02 -8.48 9.57
CA GLY A 172 -1.56 -8.34 9.64
C GLY A 172 -1.01 -7.00 9.14
N SER A 173 -1.88 -6.03 8.83
CA SER A 173 -1.46 -4.72 8.36
C SER A 173 -1.11 -3.74 9.47
N VAL A 174 -0.25 -2.78 9.16
CA VAL A 174 0.20 -1.70 10.03
C VAL A 174 -0.22 -0.36 9.44
N ILE A 175 -0.94 0.43 10.22
CA ILE A 175 -1.25 1.82 9.91
C ILE A 175 -0.28 2.72 10.69
N GLY A 176 0.49 3.55 10.01
CA GLY A 176 1.40 4.50 10.67
C GLY A 176 0.63 5.57 11.46
N ALA A 177 1.26 6.10 12.50
CA ALA A 177 0.69 7.19 13.30
C ALA A 177 0.30 8.41 12.44
N GLY A 178 -0.77 9.10 12.84
CA GLY A 178 -1.29 10.30 12.17
C GLY A 178 -1.88 10.05 10.77
N SER A 179 -2.17 8.79 10.40
CA SER A 179 -2.70 8.48 9.07
C SER A 179 -4.18 8.80 8.94
N VAL A 180 -4.62 9.26 7.77
CA VAL A 180 -6.05 9.44 7.44
C VAL A 180 -6.45 8.39 6.42
N VAL A 181 -7.13 7.33 6.89
CA VAL A 181 -7.48 6.16 6.09
C VAL A 181 -8.77 6.41 5.33
N THR A 182 -8.61 6.82 4.07
CA THR A 182 -9.72 7.18 3.17
C THR A 182 -10.12 6.06 2.19
N LYS A 183 -9.38 4.95 2.16
CA LYS A 183 -9.64 3.76 1.35
C LYS A 183 -9.24 2.50 2.14
N SER A 184 -9.95 1.40 1.93
CA SER A 184 -9.64 0.12 2.56
C SER A 184 -8.20 -0.30 2.30
N ILE A 185 -7.57 -0.88 3.33
CA ILE A 185 -6.17 -1.26 3.35
C ILE A 185 -6.08 -2.77 3.15
N PRO A 186 -5.33 -3.27 2.15
CA PRO A 186 -5.17 -4.70 1.93
C PRO A 186 -4.46 -5.36 3.10
N ALA A 187 -4.61 -6.68 3.23
CA ALA A 187 -3.90 -7.47 4.23
C ALA A 187 -2.38 -7.43 4.03
N ASN A 188 -1.66 -7.69 5.12
CA ASN A 188 -0.21 -7.81 5.22
C ASN A 188 0.51 -6.65 4.52
N CYS A 189 0.26 -5.42 4.95
CA CYS A 189 0.97 -4.26 4.43
C CYS A 189 1.24 -3.20 5.49
N VAL A 190 2.12 -2.26 5.17
CA VAL A 190 2.33 -1.02 5.93
C VAL A 190 1.75 0.10 5.10
N ALA A 191 0.83 0.86 5.68
CA ALA A 191 0.21 2.03 5.08
C ALA A 191 0.38 3.26 5.98
N VAL A 192 0.72 4.41 5.41
CA VAL A 192 0.95 5.64 6.16
C VAL A 192 0.43 6.88 5.42
N GLY A 193 0.23 7.97 6.15
CA GLY A 193 0.10 9.33 5.61
C GLY A 193 -1.33 9.87 5.54
N ASN A 194 -1.46 11.09 5.02
CA ASN A 194 -2.71 11.78 4.79
C ASN A 194 -2.75 12.29 3.32
N PRO A 195 -3.53 11.66 2.42
CA PRO A 195 -4.31 10.44 2.64
C PRO A 195 -3.41 9.20 2.79
N CYS A 196 -3.87 8.21 3.56
CA CYS A 196 -3.13 6.99 3.86
C CYS A 196 -2.92 6.15 2.59
N LYS A 197 -1.68 5.72 2.35
CA LYS A 197 -1.30 4.90 1.19
C LYS A 197 -0.42 3.75 1.62
N VAL A 198 -0.60 2.60 0.98
CA VAL A 198 0.30 1.45 1.13
C VAL A 198 1.69 1.84 0.65
N ILE A 199 2.68 1.70 1.53
CA ILE A 199 4.09 1.95 1.23
C ILE A 199 4.90 0.66 1.09
N ARG A 200 4.39 -0.45 1.62
CA ARG A 200 5.10 -1.74 1.62
C ARG A 200 4.14 -2.89 1.90
N TYR A 201 4.27 -4.04 1.23
CA TYR A 201 3.62 -5.28 1.65
C TYR A 201 4.53 -6.10 2.56
N LEU A 202 3.97 -6.66 3.63
CA LEU A 202 4.55 -7.63 4.54
C LEU A 202 4.26 -9.02 3.95
N LYS A 203 5.26 -9.90 3.84
CA LYS A 203 5.04 -11.28 3.37
C LYS A 203 4.64 -12.17 4.54
N SER A 204 3.70 -13.11 4.32
CA SER A 204 3.33 -14.16 5.27
C SER A 204 4.45 -15.21 5.37
N ASP A 205 5.00 -15.33 6.59
CA ASP A 205 5.85 -16.38 7.17
C ASP A 205 6.86 -17.13 6.30
N ASN A 206 8.13 -16.68 6.36
CA ASN A 206 9.20 -17.46 6.98
C ASN A 206 10.48 -16.65 7.07
N LYS A 207 10.85 -16.28 8.31
CA LYS A 207 12.08 -15.57 8.71
C LYS A 207 12.23 -14.18 8.08
N ILE A 208 12.73 -13.25 8.89
CA ILE A 208 13.25 -11.97 8.42
C ILE A 208 14.49 -12.28 7.57
N GLN A 209 14.31 -12.70 6.31
CA GLN A 209 15.22 -12.35 5.25
C GLN A 209 14.62 -11.12 4.62
N THR A 210 15.16 -9.98 5.02
CA THR A 210 15.04 -8.77 4.22
C THR A 210 15.44 -9.16 2.79
N ILE A 211 14.53 -9.10 1.81
CA ILE A 211 14.91 -9.17 0.39
C ILE A 211 15.61 -7.85 0.07
N LYS A 212 16.81 -7.71 0.63
CA LYS A 212 17.87 -6.76 0.31
C LYS A 212 19.10 -7.52 -0.19
N SER A 213 19.21 -8.83 0.04
CA SER A 213 20.33 -9.61 -0.50
C SER A 213 20.04 -10.02 -1.94
N PHE A 214 20.27 -9.10 -2.87
CA PHE A 214 20.69 -9.50 -4.21
C PHE A 214 22.23 -9.59 -4.22
N LYS A 215 22.78 -10.32 -5.18
CA LYS A 215 24.22 -10.33 -5.45
C LYS A 215 24.45 -9.96 -6.91
N LEU A 216 25.41 -9.09 -7.17
CA LEU A 216 25.95 -8.90 -8.50
C LEU A 216 27.04 -9.95 -8.74
N ARG A 217 26.93 -10.67 -9.86
CA ARG A 217 27.93 -11.65 -10.27
C ARG A 217 27.99 -11.78 -11.79
N ASN A 218 28.96 -12.54 -12.27
CA ASN A 218 29.02 -12.93 -13.67
C ASN A 218 27.89 -13.89 -14.02
N TRP A 219 27.48 -13.85 -15.29
CA TRP A 219 26.58 -14.84 -15.86
C TRP A 219 27.27 -16.21 -15.89
N ASN A 220 26.47 -17.26 -15.74
CA ASN A 220 26.93 -18.64 -15.87
C ASN A 220 25.93 -19.43 -16.73
N ARG A 221 26.38 -20.49 -17.39
CA ARG A 221 25.53 -21.32 -18.26
C ARG A 221 24.33 -21.97 -17.56
N ALA A 222 24.39 -22.21 -16.25
CA ALA A 222 23.25 -22.73 -15.50
C ALA A 222 22.12 -21.69 -15.31
N ASP A 223 22.36 -20.42 -15.63
CA ASP A 223 21.33 -19.37 -15.60
C ASP A 223 20.38 -19.41 -16.81
N VAL A 224 20.70 -20.17 -17.88
CA VAL A 224 19.91 -20.24 -19.13
C VAL A 224 18.41 -20.41 -18.88
N PRO A 225 17.96 -21.40 -18.07
CA PRO A 225 16.52 -21.62 -17.87
C PRO A 225 15.85 -20.46 -17.12
N ALA A 226 16.54 -19.87 -16.14
CA ALA A 226 16.01 -18.75 -15.36
C ALA A 226 15.91 -17.48 -16.22
N LEU A 227 16.96 -17.20 -17.00
CA LEU A 227 17.01 -16.07 -17.93
C LEU A 227 15.87 -16.15 -18.96
N ALA A 228 15.72 -17.31 -19.61
CA ALA A 228 14.68 -17.52 -20.61
C ALA A 228 13.28 -17.37 -20.03
N ARG A 229 13.03 -17.96 -18.85
CA ARG A 229 11.74 -17.87 -18.15
C ARG A 229 11.38 -16.43 -17.77
N HIS A 230 12.34 -15.67 -17.24
CA HIS A 230 12.07 -14.30 -16.79
C HIS A 230 11.94 -13.31 -17.96
N LEU A 231 12.75 -13.45 -19.01
CA LEU A 231 12.71 -12.56 -20.18
C LEU A 231 11.59 -12.86 -21.17
N ASN A 232 11.00 -14.06 -21.14
CA ASN A 232 9.79 -14.36 -21.90
C ASN A 232 8.53 -13.71 -21.27
N ASN A 233 8.62 -12.41 -20.99
CA ASN A 233 7.62 -11.61 -20.32
C ASN A 233 7.41 -10.31 -21.09
N LYS A 234 6.20 -10.12 -21.64
CA LYS A 234 5.86 -8.96 -22.46
C LYS A 234 6.06 -7.63 -21.73
N LYS A 235 5.80 -7.59 -20.41
CA LYS A 235 5.93 -6.35 -19.63
C LYS A 235 7.38 -5.90 -19.50
N ILE A 236 8.34 -6.84 -19.46
CA ILE A 236 9.77 -6.51 -19.55
C ILE A 236 10.10 -6.07 -20.98
N TRP A 237 9.72 -6.87 -21.97
CA TRP A 237 10.03 -6.59 -23.38
C TRP A 237 9.49 -5.24 -23.88
N ASP A 238 8.30 -4.81 -23.42
CA ASP A 238 7.70 -3.53 -23.75
C ASP A 238 8.58 -2.33 -23.37
N ASN A 239 9.48 -2.53 -22.41
CA ASN A 239 10.37 -1.52 -21.88
C ASN A 239 11.84 -1.73 -22.29
N CYS A 240 12.12 -2.77 -23.09
CA CYS A 240 13.42 -3.05 -23.65
C CYS A 240 13.45 -2.74 -25.16
N ARG A 241 14.65 -2.63 -25.74
CA ARG A 241 14.86 -2.46 -27.18
C ARG A 241 14.39 -3.69 -27.95
N ASP A 242 14.02 -3.51 -29.22
CA ASP A 242 13.60 -4.62 -30.11
C ASP A 242 14.75 -5.58 -30.46
N ALA A 243 16.00 -5.22 -30.15
CA ALA A 243 17.13 -6.15 -30.18
C ALA A 243 16.95 -7.32 -29.18
N LEU A 244 16.14 -7.14 -28.12
CA LEU A 244 15.70 -8.24 -27.27
C LEU A 244 14.59 -9.02 -28.01
N PRO A 245 14.79 -10.30 -28.36
CA PRO A 245 13.78 -11.08 -29.05
C PRO A 245 12.54 -11.33 -28.16
N TYR A 246 11.37 -11.48 -28.80
CA TYR A 246 10.14 -11.89 -28.14
C TYR A 246 9.27 -12.74 -29.08
N PRO A 247 8.81 -13.93 -28.66
CA PRO A 247 9.09 -14.62 -27.39
C PRO A 247 10.59 -14.87 -27.17
N TYR A 248 11.02 -14.82 -25.92
CA TYR A 248 12.43 -15.05 -25.57
C TYR A 248 12.64 -16.53 -25.20
N THR A 249 13.62 -17.19 -25.82
CA THR A 249 13.83 -18.64 -25.71
C THR A 249 15.12 -18.99 -24.97
N GLU A 250 15.28 -20.26 -24.59
CA GLU A 250 16.55 -20.75 -24.02
C GLU A 250 17.71 -20.62 -25.00
N LYS A 251 17.46 -20.78 -26.30
CA LYS A 251 18.48 -20.54 -27.33
C LYS A 251 18.95 -19.09 -27.34
N ASP A 252 18.04 -18.12 -27.16
CA ASP A 252 18.40 -16.71 -27.05
C ASP A 252 19.21 -16.44 -25.78
N ALA A 253 18.86 -17.10 -24.66
CA ALA A 253 19.59 -17.04 -23.40
C ALA A 253 21.02 -17.59 -23.54
N GLU A 254 21.18 -18.75 -24.18
CA GLU A 254 22.49 -19.37 -24.47
C GLU A 254 23.37 -18.45 -25.32
N GLN A 255 22.80 -17.83 -26.34
CA GLN A 255 23.50 -16.87 -27.20
C GLN A 255 23.96 -15.64 -26.42
N PHE A 256 23.08 -15.08 -25.58
CA PHE A 256 23.41 -13.94 -24.73
C PHE A 256 24.54 -14.29 -23.73
N ILE A 257 24.43 -15.41 -23.02
CA ILE A 257 25.45 -15.82 -22.04
C ILE A 257 26.78 -16.10 -22.75
N SER A 258 26.77 -16.76 -23.91
CA SER A 258 27.98 -16.99 -24.71
C SER A 258 28.62 -15.68 -25.19
N PHE A 259 27.80 -14.70 -25.58
CA PHE A 259 28.26 -13.37 -25.96
C PHE A 259 28.93 -12.64 -24.79
N VAL A 260 28.33 -12.70 -23.58
CA VAL A 260 28.90 -12.09 -22.37
C VAL A 260 30.18 -12.80 -21.94
N GLU A 261 30.24 -14.13 -21.97
CA GLU A 261 31.44 -14.93 -21.67
C GLU A 261 32.62 -14.59 -22.61
N GLY A 262 32.33 -14.18 -23.84
CA GLY A 262 33.33 -13.82 -24.84
C GLY A 262 33.90 -12.40 -24.71
N GLN A 263 33.40 -11.57 -23.80
CA GLN A 263 33.88 -10.20 -23.63
C GLN A 263 35.12 -10.13 -22.74
N SER A 264 36.08 -9.29 -23.13
CA SER A 264 37.31 -9.05 -22.35
C SER A 264 37.12 -8.08 -21.18
N GLU A 265 36.06 -7.25 -21.21
CA GLU A 265 35.77 -6.23 -20.21
C GLU A 265 34.48 -6.56 -19.45
N GLN A 266 34.49 -6.33 -18.13
CA GLN A 266 33.32 -6.50 -17.28
C GLN A 266 32.30 -5.38 -17.54
N SER A 267 31.35 -5.66 -18.43
CA SER A 267 30.30 -4.71 -18.80
C SER A 267 28.89 -5.21 -18.48
N ASN A 268 28.75 -6.45 -18.01
CA ASN A 268 27.47 -7.12 -17.79
C ASN A 268 27.43 -7.77 -16.39
N TYR A 269 26.40 -7.43 -15.62
CA TYR A 269 26.20 -7.95 -14.26
C TYR A 269 24.89 -8.74 -14.23
N CYS A 270 24.97 -9.99 -13.78
CA CYS A 270 23.80 -10.78 -13.41
C CYS A 270 23.36 -10.38 -12.01
N ILE A 271 22.08 -10.06 -11.84
CA ILE A 271 21.45 -9.85 -10.54
C ILE A 271 20.93 -11.21 -10.07
N GLU A 272 21.59 -11.80 -9.07
CA GLU A 272 21.12 -13.02 -8.41
C GLU A 272 20.21 -12.68 -7.22
N ILE A 273 19.05 -13.34 -7.14
CA ILE A 273 18.13 -13.26 -5.99
C ILE A 273 17.70 -14.68 -5.66
N ASN A 274 17.82 -15.08 -4.38
CA ASN A 274 17.49 -16.44 -3.92
C ASN A 274 18.22 -17.55 -4.72
N HIS A 275 19.51 -17.35 -5.00
CA HIS A 275 20.36 -18.28 -5.77
C HIS A 275 19.93 -18.50 -7.23
N GLU A 276 19.11 -17.61 -7.77
CA GLU A 276 18.65 -17.66 -9.16
C GLU A 276 18.93 -16.33 -9.88
N ALA A 277 19.31 -16.40 -11.16
CA ALA A 277 19.41 -15.22 -12.00
C ALA A 277 18.05 -14.55 -12.19
N ALA A 278 17.97 -13.26 -11.86
CA ALA A 278 16.71 -12.52 -11.79
C ALA A 278 16.75 -11.15 -12.48
N GLY A 279 17.87 -10.76 -13.08
CA GLY A 279 17.99 -9.50 -13.80
C GLY A 279 19.36 -9.28 -14.39
N ASN A 280 19.50 -8.19 -15.13
CA ASN A 280 20.75 -7.77 -15.73
C ASN A 280 20.95 -6.26 -15.57
N ILE A 281 22.20 -5.86 -15.41
CA ILE A 281 22.68 -4.51 -15.67
C ILE A 281 23.80 -4.61 -16.70
N SER A 282 23.78 -3.79 -17.73
CA SER A 282 24.78 -3.76 -18.78
C SER A 282 25.22 -2.35 -19.13
N PHE A 283 26.47 -2.21 -19.56
CA PHE A 283 27.08 -0.97 -20.01
C PHE A 283 27.58 -1.14 -21.44
N ILE A 284 27.03 -0.38 -22.38
CA ILE A 284 27.45 -0.40 -23.78
C ILE A 284 28.31 0.84 -24.04
N ARG A 285 29.61 0.61 -24.25
CA ARG A 285 30.57 1.69 -24.48
C ARG A 285 30.43 2.29 -25.89
N GLY A 286 30.54 3.62 -25.99
CA GLY A 286 30.70 4.29 -27.28
C GLY A 286 32.01 3.91 -27.97
N THR A 287 32.07 3.99 -29.30
CA THR A 287 33.24 3.52 -30.07
C THR A 287 33.99 4.63 -30.82
N ASP A 288 33.42 5.83 -30.95
CA ASP A 288 34.01 6.93 -31.72
C ASP A 288 34.23 8.19 -30.85
N VAL A 289 33.57 9.30 -31.15
CA VAL A 289 33.68 10.54 -30.39
C VAL A 289 33.08 10.39 -28.98
N GLU A 290 32.17 9.42 -28.81
CA GLU A 290 31.53 9.04 -27.54
C GLU A 290 32.29 7.97 -26.76
N ARG A 291 33.54 7.63 -27.10
CA ARG A 291 34.31 6.52 -26.48
C ARG A 291 34.54 6.58 -24.96
N TYR A 292 34.25 7.71 -24.33
CA TYR A 292 34.28 7.87 -22.86
C TYR A 292 32.87 7.89 -22.23
N ASN A 293 31.85 7.58 -23.03
CA ASN A 293 30.46 7.43 -22.59
C ASN A 293 30.09 5.95 -22.59
N ALA A 294 29.21 5.58 -21.67
CA ALA A 294 28.58 4.26 -21.65
C ALA A 294 27.06 4.39 -21.53
N GLU A 295 26.32 3.62 -22.31
CA GLU A 295 24.89 3.48 -22.17
C GLU A 295 24.55 2.38 -21.16
N LEU A 296 23.77 2.73 -20.14
CA LEU A 296 23.24 1.82 -19.14
C LEU A 296 21.94 1.16 -19.65
N GLY A 297 21.95 -0.16 -19.75
CA GLY A 297 20.77 -1.01 -19.93
C GLY A 297 20.50 -1.85 -18.69
N TYR A 298 19.24 -2.10 -18.36
CA TYR A 298 18.90 -3.00 -17.27
C TYR A 298 17.49 -3.59 -17.38
N TRP A 299 17.29 -4.74 -16.74
CA TRP A 299 15.98 -5.31 -16.50
C TRP A 299 15.99 -6.13 -15.22
N LEU A 300 14.82 -6.30 -14.60
CA LEU A 300 14.62 -7.12 -13.42
C LEU A 300 13.38 -7.99 -13.64
N ALA A 301 13.39 -9.22 -13.15
CA ALA A 301 12.23 -10.09 -13.21
C ALA A 301 11.04 -9.47 -12.44
N GLU A 302 9.85 -9.59 -13.03
CA GLU A 302 8.62 -8.94 -12.56
C GLU A 302 8.30 -9.17 -11.07
N PRO A 303 8.49 -10.38 -10.49
CA PRO A 303 8.22 -10.62 -9.06
C PRO A 303 9.06 -9.76 -8.09
N TYR A 304 10.15 -9.15 -8.58
CA TYR A 304 11.08 -8.35 -7.77
C TYR A 304 10.96 -6.84 -8.02
N TRP A 305 9.97 -6.41 -8.81
CA TRP A 305 9.69 -4.99 -9.03
C TRP A 305 9.20 -4.31 -7.76
N ASN A 306 9.42 -2.99 -7.67
CA ASN A 306 9.01 -2.14 -6.55
C ASN A 306 9.62 -2.50 -5.18
N LEU A 307 10.65 -3.36 -5.15
CA LEU A 307 11.39 -3.72 -3.92
C LEU A 307 12.66 -2.88 -3.68
N GLY A 308 12.96 -1.92 -4.56
CA GLY A 308 14.18 -1.09 -4.49
C GLY A 308 15.46 -1.78 -4.94
N ILE A 309 15.40 -3.07 -5.32
CA ILE A 309 16.55 -3.88 -5.72
C ILE A 309 17.30 -3.27 -6.90
N MET A 310 16.61 -2.92 -7.99
CA MET A 310 17.28 -2.36 -9.17
C MET A 310 17.99 -1.04 -8.88
N THR A 311 17.43 -0.17 -8.01
CA THR A 311 18.09 1.08 -7.62
C THR A 311 19.43 0.81 -6.94
N GLU A 312 19.47 -0.10 -5.97
CA GLU A 312 20.71 -0.43 -5.25
C GLU A 312 21.68 -1.23 -6.13
N ALA A 313 21.17 -2.10 -7.00
CA ALA A 313 21.97 -2.86 -7.96
C ALA A 313 22.66 -1.92 -8.98
N ILE A 314 21.95 -0.91 -9.49
CA ILE A 314 22.54 0.10 -10.38
C ILE A 314 23.66 0.85 -9.67
N LYS A 315 23.46 1.29 -8.42
CA LYS A 315 24.51 2.00 -7.66
C LYS A 315 25.79 1.15 -7.56
N GLN A 316 25.67 -0.11 -7.15
CA GLN A 316 26.81 -1.02 -7.03
C GLN A 316 27.47 -1.30 -8.39
N ALA A 317 26.68 -1.56 -9.44
CA ALA A 317 27.19 -1.85 -10.77
C ALA A 317 27.89 -0.63 -11.40
N VAL A 318 27.37 0.58 -11.18
CA VAL A 318 27.97 1.84 -11.63
C VAL A 318 29.29 2.10 -10.91
N GLU A 319 29.33 1.93 -9.59
CA GLU A 319 30.55 2.11 -8.80
C GLU A 319 31.65 1.15 -9.26
N ASP A 320 31.32 -0.14 -9.39
CA ASP A 320 32.23 -1.15 -9.91
C ASP A 320 32.70 -0.78 -11.32
N TYR A 321 31.78 -0.55 -12.26
CA TYR A 321 32.10 -0.23 -13.66
C TYR A 321 33.00 1.00 -13.82
N LEU A 322 32.80 2.05 -13.03
CA LEU A 322 33.62 3.27 -13.11
C LEU A 322 34.97 3.13 -12.42
N SER A 323 35.12 2.17 -11.49
CA SER A 323 36.39 1.91 -10.80
C SER A 323 37.45 1.29 -11.72
N HIS A 324 37.00 0.55 -12.74
CA HIS A 324 37.86 -0.15 -13.69
C HIS A 324 37.71 0.32 -15.15
N SER A 325 36.99 1.42 -15.40
CA SER A 325 36.91 2.08 -16.70
C SER A 325 37.29 3.57 -16.67
N ASP A 326 37.71 4.08 -17.81
CA ASP A 326 37.94 5.50 -18.13
C ASP A 326 36.64 6.22 -18.58
N THR A 327 35.48 5.58 -18.44
CA THR A 327 34.17 6.19 -18.69
C THR A 327 33.98 7.42 -17.79
N VAL A 328 33.57 8.54 -18.37
CA VAL A 328 33.30 9.80 -17.64
C VAL A 328 31.81 10.10 -17.51
N ARG A 329 30.98 9.49 -18.37
CA ARG A 329 29.53 9.69 -18.44
C ARG A 329 28.81 8.37 -18.65
N ILE A 330 27.87 8.06 -17.78
CA ILE A 330 26.89 6.98 -17.98
C ILE A 330 25.56 7.62 -18.34
N HIS A 331 24.90 7.14 -19.38
CA HIS A 331 23.58 7.65 -19.77
C HIS A 331 22.58 6.51 -19.95
N ALA A 332 21.30 6.82 -19.83
CA ALA A 332 20.21 5.86 -20.03
C ALA A 332 19.04 6.51 -20.77
N HIS A 333 18.35 5.70 -21.56
CA HIS A 333 17.18 6.08 -22.32
C HIS A 333 15.94 5.36 -21.81
N VAL A 334 14.89 6.11 -21.50
CA VAL A 334 13.64 5.58 -20.94
C VAL A 334 12.46 6.03 -21.78
N TYR A 335 11.62 5.09 -22.22
CA TYR A 335 10.40 5.40 -22.95
C TYR A 335 9.41 6.20 -22.07
N GLU A 336 8.67 7.13 -22.66
CA GLU A 336 7.77 8.07 -21.97
C GLU A 336 6.80 7.41 -20.95
N ASN A 337 6.38 6.18 -21.22
CA ASN A 337 5.41 5.45 -20.39
C ASN A 337 6.05 4.67 -19.23
N ASN A 338 7.39 4.59 -19.15
CA ASN A 338 8.10 3.82 -18.12
C ASN A 338 8.50 4.68 -16.92
N LEU A 339 7.48 5.18 -16.20
CA LEU A 339 7.68 6.00 -15.00
C LEU A 339 8.45 5.28 -13.88
N ALA A 340 8.39 3.95 -13.84
CA ALA A 340 9.11 3.14 -12.86
C ALA A 340 10.63 3.23 -13.09
N SER A 341 11.09 3.06 -14.33
CA SER A 341 12.50 3.18 -14.71
C SER A 341 13.04 4.60 -14.49
N MET A 342 12.24 5.62 -14.77
CA MET A 342 12.60 7.02 -14.46
C MET A 342 12.91 7.21 -12.97
N LYS A 343 12.00 6.75 -12.09
CA LYS A 343 12.20 6.81 -10.63
C LYS A 343 13.39 5.99 -10.16
N VAL A 344 13.67 4.86 -10.80
CA VAL A 344 14.84 4.02 -10.48
C VAL A 344 16.13 4.79 -10.74
N LEU A 345 16.24 5.44 -11.90
CA LEU A 345 17.41 6.24 -12.29
C LEU A 345 17.58 7.46 -11.37
N GLU A 346 16.51 8.22 -11.12
CA GLU A 346 16.54 9.37 -10.22
C GLU A 346 17.04 8.98 -8.81
N LYS A 347 16.54 7.87 -8.25
CA LYS A 347 16.98 7.37 -6.95
C LYS A 347 18.40 6.77 -6.96
N ALA A 348 18.88 6.35 -8.13
CA ALA A 348 20.25 5.91 -8.33
C ALA A 348 21.23 7.09 -8.56
N GLY A 349 20.74 8.33 -8.53
CA GLY A 349 21.56 9.55 -8.65
C GLY A 349 21.68 10.09 -10.07
N PHE A 350 20.96 9.53 -11.04
CA PHE A 350 20.94 10.06 -12.40
C PHE A 350 20.07 11.31 -12.50
N HIS A 351 20.48 12.25 -13.33
CA HIS A 351 19.74 13.47 -13.62
C HIS A 351 19.09 13.38 -15.00
N LYS A 352 17.83 13.81 -15.11
CA LYS A 352 17.15 13.93 -16.40
C LYS A 352 17.71 15.14 -17.15
N CYS A 353 18.35 14.90 -18.30
CA CYS A 353 19.00 15.95 -19.08
C CYS A 353 18.26 16.32 -20.37
N GLY A 354 17.25 15.55 -20.78
CA GLY A 354 16.46 15.91 -21.96
C GLY A 354 15.28 14.98 -22.26
N ILE A 355 14.51 15.37 -23.28
CA ILE A 355 13.47 14.56 -23.91
C ILE A 355 13.65 14.66 -25.42
N LEU A 356 13.90 13.52 -26.07
CA LEU A 356 13.93 13.41 -27.52
C LEU A 356 12.52 13.03 -27.99
N ARG A 357 11.84 13.97 -28.67
CA ARG A 357 10.44 13.79 -29.08
C ARG A 357 10.33 12.78 -30.23
N LYS A 358 9.40 11.82 -30.11
CA LYS A 358 9.15 10.75 -31.09
C LYS A 358 10.42 9.99 -31.54
N ALA A 359 11.40 9.89 -30.65
CA ALA A 359 12.72 9.35 -30.98
C ALA A 359 12.76 7.82 -31.02
N CYS A 360 11.77 7.14 -30.44
CA CYS A 360 11.71 5.69 -30.42
C CYS A 360 10.43 5.19 -31.09
N PHE A 361 10.53 4.11 -31.87
CA PHE A 361 9.38 3.36 -32.35
C PHE A 361 9.28 2.06 -31.54
N LYS A 362 8.16 1.86 -30.85
CA LYS A 362 7.92 0.67 -30.03
C LYS A 362 6.44 0.34 -30.03
N ASN A 363 6.08 -0.95 -30.14
CA ASN A 363 4.69 -1.40 -30.14
C ASN A 363 3.81 -0.67 -31.19
N GLY A 364 4.32 -0.46 -32.40
CA GLY A 364 3.56 0.14 -33.50
C GLY A 364 3.35 1.66 -33.41
N ARG A 365 4.01 2.34 -32.48
CA ARG A 365 3.88 3.80 -32.29
C ARG A 365 5.22 4.47 -32.01
N PHE A 366 5.31 5.74 -32.37
CA PHE A 366 6.40 6.62 -31.94
C PHE A 366 6.15 7.09 -30.50
N VAL A 367 7.19 7.04 -29.67
CA VAL A 367 7.17 7.47 -28.27
C VAL A 367 8.35 8.40 -27.99
N ASP A 368 8.17 9.31 -27.03
CA ASP A 368 9.26 10.16 -26.56
C ASP A 368 10.30 9.34 -25.77
N CYS A 369 11.56 9.73 -25.89
CA CYS A 369 12.69 9.14 -25.16
C CYS A 369 13.21 10.12 -24.13
N HIS A 370 13.15 9.74 -22.86
CA HIS A 370 13.64 10.53 -21.73
C HIS A 370 15.10 10.16 -21.48
N CYS A 371 15.98 11.15 -21.54
CA CYS A 371 17.42 10.97 -21.39
C CYS A 371 17.85 11.28 -19.95
N TYR A 372 18.59 10.35 -19.37
CA TYR A 372 19.20 10.46 -18.05
C TYR A 372 20.71 10.34 -18.14
N GLU A 373 21.42 11.01 -17.25
CA GLU A 373 22.88 10.96 -17.18
C GLU A 373 23.40 10.94 -15.74
N LEU A 374 24.57 10.33 -15.58
CA LEU A 374 25.39 10.36 -14.38
C LEU A 374 26.84 10.62 -14.82
N LEU A 375 27.47 11.59 -14.17
CA LEU A 375 28.82 12.04 -14.50
C LEU A 375 29.78 11.60 -13.40
N LYS A 376 30.97 11.11 -13.75
CA LYS A 376 31.93 10.50 -12.80
C LYS A 376 32.32 11.43 -11.64
N TYR A 377 32.37 12.74 -11.88
CA TYR A 377 32.66 13.75 -10.85
C TYR A 377 31.52 14.01 -9.85
N ASN A 378 30.32 13.49 -10.10
CA ASN A 378 29.20 13.56 -9.14
C ASN A 378 29.21 12.39 -8.14
N ILE A 379 30.21 11.49 -8.23
CA ILE A 379 30.28 10.24 -7.42
C ILE A 379 31.34 10.35 -6.30
N THR A 380 32.08 11.46 -6.21
CA THR A 380 33.04 11.68 -5.13
C THR A 380 32.30 12.07 -3.83
N PRO A 381 32.62 11.45 -2.68
CA PRO A 381 31.90 11.74 -1.44
C PRO A 381 32.14 13.19 -1.01
N LYS A 382 31.06 13.89 -0.66
CA LYS A 382 31.11 15.05 0.24
C LYS A 382 31.23 14.56 1.68
#